data_AF-A0A0S8GXM3-F1
#
_entry.id   AF-A0A0S8GXM3-F1
#
_cell.length_a   1.000
_cell.length_b   1.000
_cell.length_c   1.000
_cell.angle_alpha   90.00
_cell.angle_beta   90.00
_cell.angle_gamma   90.00
#
_symmetry.space_group_name_H-M   'P 1'
#
loop_
_entity.id
_entity.type
_entity.pdbx_description
1 polymer ?
#
loop_
_entity_poly.entity_id
_entity_poly.type
_entity_poly.pdbx_seq_one_letter_code
_entity_poly.pdbx_strand_id
1 'polypeptide(L)'
;MKAKKLLIWTWVGLVLLVFTGAARADSFFDILTPADWEENLYAGHLRTMTELEWGDYMFDWNNPDFVEGEPYLFNEYQSPGLYVYEGSDPDWPDDSGLVMYWGNEDLPTGSYSAAWMYDYKEDPDLSNSTITITVVPPQFDPALIPPSQINVVSVGMQDINGNKRAWYWNCPVPIAWNIPTKITINTAMAGPGAANPAASSYMSNPLFDITKVQFIIVDENAQWVGGGKPVPLPGTTVAKPWNLWENLSVNPNPTNPIAAGINIDIHQDISPNDTGGVLPNDFHIEGSIESGDPNDPAIPGSGEWSDPPVLTKHIDFDGMFPFFKYKIVPDPSKPGENWYKFVADWYGAEIPHCHILHLGLEPSGKWRIYTHSRI
;
A
#
# COMPACT_ATOMS: atom_id res chain seq x y z
N MET A 1 10.35 -48.16 -41.83
CA MET A 1 9.77 -46.84 -42.18
C MET A 1 10.55 -45.77 -41.43
N LYS A 2 11.14 -44.80 -42.14
CA LYS A 2 11.89 -43.69 -41.53
C LYS A 2 10.95 -42.49 -41.42
N ALA A 3 10.64 -42.04 -40.21
CA ALA A 3 9.90 -40.81 -39.98
C ALA A 3 10.70 -39.63 -40.56
N LYS A 4 10.15 -38.96 -41.57
CA LYS A 4 10.72 -37.71 -42.09
C LYS A 4 10.25 -36.60 -41.15
N LYS A 5 11.17 -36.05 -40.35
CA LYS A 5 10.93 -34.80 -39.63
C LYS A 5 10.96 -33.67 -40.66
N LEU A 6 9.80 -33.07 -40.93
CA LEU A 6 9.70 -31.87 -41.74
C LEU A 6 9.99 -30.68 -40.82
N LEU A 7 11.06 -29.95 -41.11
CA LEU A 7 11.42 -28.74 -40.37
C LEU A 7 10.87 -27.54 -41.15
N ILE A 8 9.76 -26.97 -40.68
CA ILE A 8 9.16 -25.76 -41.27
C ILE A 8 9.73 -24.55 -40.54
N TRP A 9 10.31 -23.62 -41.29
CA TRP A 9 10.78 -22.33 -40.78
C TRP A 9 9.65 -21.31 -40.94
N THR A 10 8.85 -21.10 -39.89
CA THR A 10 7.84 -20.04 -39.86
C THR A 10 8.49 -18.74 -39.39
N TRP A 11 8.31 -17.66 -40.14
CA TRP A 11 8.69 -16.31 -39.71
C TRP A 11 7.73 -15.85 -38.62
N VAL A 12 8.14 -15.95 -37.35
CA VAL A 12 7.43 -15.33 -36.23
C VAL A 12 7.73 -13.83 -36.27
N GLY A 13 6.76 -13.03 -36.73
CA GLY A 13 6.78 -11.59 -36.56
C GLY A 13 6.63 -11.25 -35.07
N LEU A 14 7.73 -11.17 -34.35
CA LEU A 14 7.76 -10.77 -32.94
C LEU A 14 7.42 -9.28 -32.84
N VAL A 15 6.14 -8.95 -32.63
CA VAL A 15 5.75 -7.61 -32.18
C VAL A 15 6.17 -7.50 -30.71
N LEU A 16 7.36 -6.97 -30.47
CA LEU A 16 7.82 -6.54 -29.14
C LEU A 16 6.97 -5.35 -28.69
N LEU A 17 5.80 -5.63 -28.12
CA LEU A 17 5.13 -4.69 -27.23
C LEU A 17 5.99 -4.61 -25.96
N VAL A 18 6.89 -3.63 -25.94
CA VAL A 18 7.57 -3.23 -24.71
C VAL A 18 6.52 -2.54 -23.85
N PHE A 19 5.78 -3.32 -23.08
CA PHE A 19 5.06 -2.78 -21.94
C PHE A 19 6.13 -2.38 -20.93
N THR A 20 6.23 -1.09 -20.64
CA THR A 20 6.93 -0.63 -19.46
C THR A 20 6.29 -1.35 -18.29
N GLY A 21 6.98 -2.35 -17.71
CA GLY A 21 6.51 -3.06 -16.52
C GLY A 21 6.06 -2.03 -15.49
N ALA A 22 5.01 -2.36 -14.71
CA ALA A 22 4.39 -1.44 -13.77
C ALA A 22 5.49 -0.65 -13.06
N ALA A 23 5.66 0.62 -13.47
CA ALA A 23 6.51 1.52 -12.74
C ALA A 23 5.83 1.57 -11.38
N ARG A 24 6.49 1.03 -10.35
CA ARG A 24 6.06 1.25 -8.99
C ARG A 24 5.97 2.76 -8.87
N ALA A 25 4.74 3.26 -8.77
CA ALA A 25 4.53 4.69 -8.73
C ALA A 25 5.31 5.18 -7.50
N ASP A 26 6.15 6.19 -7.71
CA ASP A 26 6.94 6.78 -6.65
C ASP A 26 6.00 7.21 -5.52
N SER A 27 6.50 7.20 -4.27
CA SER A 27 5.73 7.71 -3.14
C SER A 27 5.24 9.12 -3.46
N PHE A 28 4.01 9.46 -3.08
CA PHE A 28 3.53 10.82 -3.24
C PHE A 28 4.33 11.77 -2.34
N PHE A 29 4.63 11.34 -1.12
CA PHE A 29 5.62 11.96 -0.25
C PHE A 29 5.97 11.01 0.91
N ASP A 30 7.15 11.24 1.48
CA ASP A 30 7.66 10.53 2.65
C ASP A 30 8.29 11.55 3.63
N ILE A 31 7.97 11.45 4.92
CA ILE A 31 8.57 12.19 6.04
C ILE A 31 9.08 11.14 7.04
N LEU A 32 10.31 10.69 6.84
CA LEU A 32 10.84 9.51 7.53
C LEU A 32 11.99 9.85 8.46
N THR A 33 12.75 10.90 8.15
CA THR A 33 13.94 11.29 8.88
C THR A 33 13.70 12.57 9.68
N PRO A 34 14.51 12.86 10.73
CA PRO A 34 14.39 14.12 11.46
C PRO A 34 14.54 15.34 10.54
N ALA A 35 15.44 15.25 9.55
CA ALA A 35 15.64 16.30 8.55
C ALA A 35 14.37 16.55 7.71
N ASP A 36 13.64 15.51 7.32
CA ASP A 36 12.38 15.66 6.57
C ASP A 36 11.33 16.38 7.44
N TRP A 37 11.20 16.00 8.71
CA TRP A 37 10.28 16.66 9.65
C TRP A 37 10.64 18.13 9.84
N GLU A 38 11.93 18.43 10.02
CA GLU A 38 12.42 19.78 10.26
C GLU A 38 12.22 20.68 9.04
N GLU A 39 12.50 20.15 7.84
CA GLU A 39 12.22 20.84 6.57
C GLU A 39 10.73 21.18 6.44
N ASN A 40 9.84 20.21 6.64
CA ASN A 40 8.40 20.41 6.50
C ASN A 40 7.81 21.35 7.57
N LEU A 41 8.36 21.33 8.79
CA LEU A 41 7.99 22.25 9.87
C LEU A 41 8.42 23.69 9.54
N TYR A 42 9.68 23.92 9.12
CA TYR A 42 10.15 25.27 8.80
C TYR A 42 9.57 25.84 7.51
N ALA A 43 9.29 24.99 6.53
CA ALA A 43 8.62 25.40 5.29
C ALA A 43 7.12 25.71 5.50
N GLY A 44 6.58 25.40 6.68
CA GLY A 44 5.19 25.67 7.05
C GLY A 44 4.17 24.70 6.46
N HIS A 45 4.62 23.55 5.94
CA HIS A 45 3.71 22.47 5.50
C HIS A 45 3.13 21.75 6.68
N LEU A 46 3.95 21.58 7.72
CA LEU A 46 3.49 21.08 8.99
C LEU A 46 3.19 22.25 9.94
N ARG A 47 1.96 22.29 10.45
CA ARG A 47 1.51 23.33 11.38
C ARG A 47 0.51 22.81 12.39
N THR A 48 0.35 23.55 13.47
CA THR A 48 -0.72 23.32 14.43
C THR A 48 -2.08 23.57 13.76
N MET A 49 -3.09 22.78 14.11
CA MET A 49 -4.48 23.13 13.82
C MET A 49 -4.86 24.38 14.63
N THR A 50 -5.79 25.18 14.15
CA THR A 50 -6.37 26.30 14.92
C THR A 50 -7.62 25.84 15.68
N GLU A 51 -8.04 26.60 16.70
CA GLU A 51 -9.27 26.30 17.44
C GLU A 51 -10.52 26.30 16.54
N LEU A 52 -10.56 27.17 15.53
CA LEU A 52 -11.65 27.20 14.55
C LEU A 52 -11.67 25.93 13.69
N GLU A 53 -10.52 25.53 13.15
CA GLU A 53 -10.40 24.29 12.36
C GLU A 53 -10.72 23.05 13.19
N TRP A 54 -10.33 23.04 14.47
CA TRP A 54 -10.72 21.98 15.40
C TRP A 54 -12.24 21.95 15.63
N GLY A 55 -12.87 23.11 15.80
CA GLY A 55 -14.33 23.22 15.89
C GLY A 55 -15.04 22.62 14.67
N ASP A 56 -14.54 22.93 13.47
CA ASP A 56 -15.08 22.39 12.21
C ASP A 56 -14.83 20.88 12.08
N TYR A 57 -13.69 20.38 12.55
CA TYR A 57 -13.37 18.95 12.58
C TYR A 57 -14.28 18.19 13.55
N MET A 58 -14.48 18.74 14.75
CA MET A 58 -15.36 18.16 15.75
C MET A 58 -16.85 18.28 15.37
N PHE A 59 -17.23 19.25 14.54
CA PHE A 59 -18.56 19.31 13.98
C PHE A 59 -18.88 18.06 13.13
N ASP A 60 -17.93 17.64 12.28
CA ASP A 60 -18.08 16.42 11.47
C ASP A 60 -18.14 15.16 12.35
N TRP A 61 -17.27 15.04 13.36
CA TRP A 61 -17.29 13.92 14.32
C TRP A 61 -18.55 13.84 15.19
N ASN A 62 -19.20 14.98 15.46
CA ASN A 62 -20.44 15.00 16.24
C ASN A 62 -21.69 14.79 15.37
N ASN A 63 -21.54 14.65 14.05
CA ASN A 63 -22.64 14.36 13.17
C ASN A 63 -22.87 12.84 13.07
N PRO A 64 -23.96 12.29 13.62
CA PRO A 64 -24.20 10.85 13.61
C PRO A 64 -24.40 10.27 12.21
N ASP A 65 -24.73 11.10 11.21
CA ASP A 65 -24.89 10.64 9.83
C ASP A 65 -23.53 10.39 9.14
N PHE A 66 -22.43 10.88 9.73
CA PHE A 66 -21.08 10.78 9.15
C PHE A 66 -20.21 9.73 9.82
N VAL A 67 -20.64 9.20 10.98
CA VAL A 67 -19.81 8.39 11.87
C VAL A 67 -20.27 6.93 11.90
N GLU A 68 -19.30 6.02 11.77
CA GLU A 68 -19.44 4.59 11.98
C GLU A 68 -18.51 4.15 13.11
N GLY A 69 -19.08 3.55 14.17
CA GLY A 69 -18.31 3.04 15.31
C GLY A 69 -18.60 3.83 16.58
N GLU A 70 -17.61 3.86 17.48
CA GLU A 70 -17.73 4.57 18.74
C GLU A 70 -17.70 6.10 18.53
N PRO A 71 -18.43 6.89 19.34
CA PRO A 71 -18.39 8.33 19.24
C PRO A 71 -17.04 8.89 19.71
N TYR A 72 -16.52 9.88 18.98
CA TYR A 72 -15.33 10.61 19.42
C TYR A 72 -15.60 11.30 20.77
N LEU A 73 -14.67 11.18 21.71
CA LEU A 73 -14.85 11.68 23.08
C LEU A 73 -14.84 13.22 23.13
N PHE A 74 -15.70 13.82 23.95
CA PHE A 74 -15.71 15.28 24.12
C PHE A 74 -14.51 15.76 24.93
N ASN A 75 -13.75 16.71 24.37
CA ASN A 75 -12.51 17.22 24.96
C ASN A 75 -12.35 18.72 24.72
N GLU A 76 -11.61 19.39 25.60
CA GLU A 76 -11.23 20.79 25.43
C GLU A 76 -9.99 20.91 24.53
N TYR A 77 -10.05 21.74 23.50
CA TYR A 77 -8.92 21.95 22.60
C TYR A 77 -7.81 22.75 23.29
N GLN A 78 -6.57 22.33 23.07
CA GLN A 78 -5.38 23.05 23.48
C GLN A 78 -4.49 23.24 22.25
N SER A 79 -4.07 24.47 21.99
CA SER A 79 -3.12 24.76 20.92
C SER A 79 -1.80 24.04 21.19
N PRO A 80 -1.32 23.17 20.28
CA PRO A 80 -0.07 22.49 20.49
C PRO A 80 1.14 23.38 20.21
N GLY A 81 2.29 22.97 20.75
CA GLY A 81 3.60 23.27 20.20
C GLY A 81 4.13 22.03 19.48
N LEU A 82 4.93 22.26 18.43
CA LEU A 82 5.52 21.22 17.59
C LEU A 82 7.03 21.41 17.53
N TYR A 83 7.78 20.33 17.61
CA TYR A 83 9.22 20.32 17.36
C TYR A 83 9.67 18.92 16.93
N VAL A 84 10.87 18.84 16.33
CA VAL A 84 11.46 17.57 15.89
C VAL A 84 12.32 17.00 17.01
N TYR A 85 12.06 15.74 17.35
CA TYR A 85 12.88 14.92 18.23
C TYR A 85 13.81 14.05 17.39
N GLU A 86 15.11 14.15 17.67
CA GLU A 86 16.18 13.45 16.94
C GLU A 86 16.31 11.96 17.31
N GLY A 87 15.63 11.48 18.35
CA GLY A 87 15.78 10.12 18.86
C GLY A 87 17.00 9.94 19.79
N SER A 88 17.33 8.67 20.05
CA SER A 88 18.58 8.23 20.71
C SER A 88 18.80 8.64 22.18
N ASP A 89 17.75 8.97 22.93
CA ASP A 89 17.87 9.22 24.38
C ASP A 89 17.41 7.97 25.17
N PRO A 90 18.21 7.46 26.13
CA PRO A 90 17.89 6.25 26.89
C PRO A 90 16.53 6.24 27.59
N ASP A 91 15.97 7.41 27.90
CA ASP A 91 14.70 7.54 28.62
C ASP A 91 13.49 7.75 27.68
N TRP A 92 13.73 7.84 26.36
CA TRP A 92 12.73 8.19 25.33
C TRP A 92 12.72 7.14 24.20
N PRO A 93 11.75 7.20 23.28
CA PRO A 93 11.77 6.36 22.08
C PRO A 93 13.09 6.52 21.31
N ASP A 94 13.63 5.41 20.79
CA ASP A 94 14.89 5.43 20.06
C ASP A 94 14.78 6.19 18.73
N ASP A 95 13.60 6.13 18.11
CA ASP A 95 13.32 6.68 16.79
C ASP A 95 13.02 8.20 16.84
N SER A 96 13.40 8.87 15.76
CA SER A 96 13.13 10.29 15.56
C SER A 96 11.71 10.53 15.07
N GLY A 97 11.17 11.71 15.37
CA GLY A 97 9.86 12.09 14.87
C GLY A 97 9.43 13.49 15.29
N LEU A 98 8.17 13.80 15.02
CA LEU A 98 7.53 15.02 15.45
C LEU A 98 6.92 14.84 16.84
N VAL A 99 7.36 15.64 17.79
CA VAL A 99 6.68 15.75 19.08
C VAL A 99 5.63 16.83 19.02
N MET A 100 4.40 16.45 19.37
CA MET A 100 3.32 17.36 19.68
C MET A 100 3.16 17.44 21.19
N TYR A 101 3.17 18.64 21.77
CA TYR A 101 2.94 18.87 23.19
C TYR A 101 1.96 20.02 23.40
N TRP A 102 1.20 20.05 24.49
CA TRP A 102 0.22 21.11 24.74
C TRP A 102 0.02 21.41 26.21
N GLY A 103 -0.75 22.45 26.51
CA GLY A 103 -1.01 22.89 27.87
C GLY A 103 0.18 23.59 28.56
N ASN A 104 -0.02 23.84 29.84
CA ASN A 104 0.94 24.48 30.74
C ASN A 104 1.04 23.72 32.08
N GLU A 105 1.97 24.11 32.95
CA GLU A 105 2.16 23.41 34.24
C GLU A 105 0.97 23.55 35.20
N ASP A 106 0.12 24.55 34.98
CA ASP A 106 -1.09 24.82 35.76
C ASP A 106 -2.36 24.22 35.11
N LEU A 107 -2.21 23.38 34.07
CA LEU A 107 -3.35 22.82 33.34
C LEU A 107 -4.18 21.96 34.31
N PRO A 108 -5.45 22.31 34.56
CA PRO A 108 -6.25 21.59 35.54
C PRO A 108 -6.55 20.17 35.05
N THR A 109 -6.92 19.30 35.98
CA THR A 109 -7.41 17.96 35.63
C THR A 109 -8.58 18.04 34.66
N GLY A 110 -8.50 17.31 33.54
CA GLY A 110 -9.49 17.37 32.47
C GLY A 110 -9.17 16.47 31.29
N SER A 111 -10.05 16.49 30.29
CA SER A 111 -9.86 15.81 29.01
C SER A 111 -9.56 16.84 27.93
N TYR A 112 -8.41 16.71 27.29
CA TYR A 112 -7.90 17.70 26.36
C TYR A 112 -7.52 17.07 25.03
N SER A 113 -7.60 17.85 23.95
CA SER A 113 -7.18 17.42 22.62
C SER A 113 -6.24 18.44 21.98
N ALA A 114 -5.35 17.93 21.14
CA ALA A 114 -4.47 18.74 20.32
C ALA A 114 -4.35 18.09 18.93
N ALA A 115 -4.04 18.90 17.93
CA ALA A 115 -3.96 18.45 16.55
C ALA A 115 -2.97 19.27 15.73
N TRP A 116 -2.36 18.63 14.75
CA TRP A 116 -1.56 19.25 13.70
C TRP A 116 -2.06 18.84 12.32
N MET A 117 -1.65 19.60 11.31
CA MET A 117 -2.01 19.38 9.91
C MET A 117 -0.74 19.40 9.07
N TYR A 118 -0.70 18.53 8.06
CA TYR A 118 0.31 18.54 7.01
C TYR A 118 -0.34 18.91 5.67
N ASP A 119 0.13 20.00 5.08
CA ASP A 119 -0.27 20.47 3.74
C ASP A 119 0.47 19.69 2.66
N TYR A 120 -0.29 18.98 1.83
CA TYR A 120 0.21 18.16 0.74
C TYR A 120 0.77 18.99 -0.42
N LYS A 121 0.38 20.28 -0.53
CA LYS A 121 0.75 21.29 -1.55
C LYS A 121 0.36 20.97 -2.99
N GLU A 122 0.49 19.71 -3.38
CA GLU A 122 -0.04 19.13 -4.60
C GLU A 122 -1.36 18.45 -4.25
N ASP A 123 -2.28 18.34 -5.20
CA ASP A 123 -3.63 17.78 -4.98
C ASP A 123 -3.62 16.31 -5.41
N PRO A 124 -3.04 15.38 -4.62
CA PRO A 124 -2.90 14.00 -5.03
C PRO A 124 -4.27 13.34 -5.14
N ASP A 125 -4.41 12.51 -6.18
CA ASP A 125 -5.48 11.52 -6.20
C ASP A 125 -5.11 10.39 -5.23
N LEU A 126 -5.71 10.42 -4.03
CA LEU A 126 -5.53 9.37 -3.03
C LEU A 126 -6.57 8.26 -3.15
N SER A 127 -7.29 8.12 -4.27
CA SER A 127 -8.34 7.09 -4.42
C SER A 127 -7.82 5.65 -4.32
N ASN A 128 -6.53 5.42 -4.55
CA ASN A 128 -5.90 4.11 -4.47
C ASN A 128 -4.51 4.18 -3.85
N SER A 129 -4.44 4.56 -2.58
CA SER A 129 -3.19 4.77 -1.84
C SER A 129 -3.22 4.10 -0.47
N THR A 130 -2.05 3.99 0.14
CA THR A 130 -1.88 3.61 1.54
C THR A 130 -1.16 4.74 2.26
N ILE A 131 -1.81 5.28 3.28
CA ILE A 131 -1.19 6.19 4.25
C ILE A 131 -0.55 5.31 5.33
N THR A 132 0.69 5.62 5.70
CA THR A 132 1.40 4.99 6.81
C THR A 132 1.90 6.06 7.76
N ILE A 133 1.70 5.87 9.07
CA ILE A 133 2.26 6.71 10.12
C ILE A 133 2.48 5.85 11.36
N THR A 134 3.53 6.11 12.13
CA THR A 134 3.76 5.46 13.41
C THR A 134 3.50 6.46 14.53
N VAL A 135 2.87 5.99 15.62
CA VAL A 135 2.58 6.81 16.80
C VAL A 135 3.07 6.12 18.07
N VAL A 136 3.57 6.88 19.03
CA VAL A 136 4.02 6.40 20.34
C VAL A 136 3.22 7.08 21.46
N PRO A 137 1.95 6.69 21.71
CA PRO A 137 1.09 7.40 22.66
C PRO A 137 1.52 7.11 24.10
N PRO A 138 1.97 8.11 24.89
CA PRO A 138 2.43 7.85 26.24
C PRO A 138 1.30 7.60 27.24
N GLN A 139 1.64 6.78 28.25
CA GLN A 139 1.00 6.83 29.55
C GLN A 139 1.95 7.58 30.49
N PHE A 140 1.56 8.80 30.86
CA PHE A 140 2.42 9.72 31.61
C PHE A 140 2.62 9.24 33.04
N ASP A 141 1.52 8.89 33.71
CA ASP A 141 1.55 8.41 35.09
C ASP A 141 0.44 7.37 35.33
N PRO A 142 0.79 6.07 35.32
CA PRO A 142 -0.18 5.00 35.59
C PRO A 142 -0.61 4.91 37.05
N ALA A 143 0.08 5.58 37.98
CA ALA A 143 -0.22 5.50 39.41
C ALA A 143 -1.33 6.48 39.84
N LEU A 144 -1.66 7.47 39.02
CA LEU A 144 -2.74 8.43 39.28
C LEU A 144 -4.12 7.80 39.01
N ILE A 145 -5.16 8.36 39.66
CA ILE A 145 -6.55 7.90 39.52
C ILE A 145 -7.46 9.12 39.25
N PRO A 146 -7.97 9.31 38.01
CA PRO A 146 -7.66 8.51 36.83
C PRO A 146 -6.19 8.69 36.38
N PRO A 147 -5.62 7.75 35.61
CA PRO A 147 -4.26 7.87 35.10
C PRO A 147 -4.11 9.04 34.13
N SER A 148 -2.91 9.60 34.06
CA SER A 148 -2.55 10.61 33.06
C SER A 148 -2.05 9.91 31.81
N GLN A 149 -2.75 10.04 30.68
CA GLN A 149 -2.48 9.25 29.47
C GLN A 149 -3.16 9.80 28.21
N ILE A 150 -2.66 9.38 27.05
CA ILE A 150 -3.39 9.49 25.78
C ILE A 150 -4.52 8.46 25.75
N ASN A 151 -5.76 8.86 25.47
CA ASN A 151 -6.91 7.95 25.34
C ASN A 151 -7.26 7.65 23.88
N VAL A 152 -7.02 8.60 22.98
CA VAL A 152 -7.36 8.47 21.56
C VAL A 152 -6.23 9.05 20.72
N VAL A 153 -5.92 8.38 19.62
CA VAL A 153 -5.15 8.94 18.51
C VAL A 153 -5.98 8.85 17.24
N SER A 154 -5.78 9.77 16.30
CA SER A 154 -6.59 9.86 15.11
C SER A 154 -5.78 10.40 13.93
N VAL A 155 -6.15 9.90 12.75
CA VAL A 155 -5.58 10.30 11.46
C VAL A 155 -6.74 10.60 10.54
N GLY A 156 -6.72 11.78 9.94
CA GLY A 156 -7.74 12.27 9.04
C GLY A 156 -7.15 12.88 7.78
N MET A 157 -8.06 13.19 6.86
CA MET A 157 -7.80 13.89 5.62
C MET A 157 -8.84 14.99 5.46
N GLN A 158 -8.42 16.09 4.84
CA GLN A 158 -9.30 17.17 4.41
C GLN A 158 -9.12 17.43 2.92
N ASP A 159 -10.22 17.47 2.18
CA ASP A 159 -10.21 17.83 0.77
C ASP A 159 -10.11 19.36 0.57
N ILE A 160 -9.87 19.80 -0.66
CA ILE A 160 -9.78 21.22 -1.02
C ILE A 160 -11.08 22.02 -0.75
N ASN A 161 -12.21 21.34 -0.53
CA ASN A 161 -13.49 21.96 -0.19
C ASN A 161 -13.73 22.01 1.33
N GLY A 162 -12.81 21.50 2.15
CA GLY A 162 -12.93 21.45 3.60
C GLY A 162 -13.74 20.28 4.16
N ASN A 163 -14.18 19.34 3.31
CA ASN A 163 -14.82 18.11 3.76
C ASN A 163 -13.77 17.16 4.30
N LYS A 164 -14.15 16.30 5.24
CA LYS A 164 -13.20 15.48 5.98
C LYS A 164 -13.57 14.01 5.99
N ARG A 165 -12.54 13.19 6.13
CA ARG A 165 -12.62 11.75 6.39
C ARG A 165 -11.55 11.40 7.41
N ALA A 166 -11.90 10.67 8.47
CA ALA A 166 -10.96 10.35 9.54
C ALA A 166 -11.21 8.99 10.19
N TRP A 167 -10.19 8.49 10.85
CA TRP A 167 -10.18 7.27 11.64
C TRP A 167 -9.59 7.59 13.01
N TYR A 168 -10.18 7.05 14.08
CA TYR A 168 -9.57 7.13 15.40
C TYR A 168 -9.46 5.76 16.06
N TRP A 169 -8.48 5.64 16.96
CA TRP A 169 -8.22 4.45 17.75
C TRP A 169 -8.23 4.80 19.23
N ASN A 170 -8.89 3.97 20.03
CA ASN A 170 -8.74 4.02 21.48
C ASN A 170 -7.35 3.49 21.90
N CYS A 171 -6.85 4.03 23.01
CA CYS A 171 -5.68 3.54 23.72
C CYS A 171 -6.12 2.99 25.09
N PRO A 172 -5.61 1.83 25.54
CA PRO A 172 -4.49 1.08 24.97
C PRO A 172 -4.90 0.01 23.94
N VAL A 173 -6.18 -0.07 23.57
CA VAL A 173 -6.69 -1.08 22.63
C VAL A 173 -7.46 -0.38 21.51
N PRO A 174 -7.05 -0.53 20.24
CA PRO A 174 -6.01 -1.45 19.75
C PRO A 174 -4.57 -0.90 19.78
N ILE A 175 -4.37 0.37 20.15
CA ILE A 175 -3.04 1.00 20.16
C ILE A 175 -2.50 1.08 21.58
N ALA A 176 -1.45 0.31 21.87
CA ALA A 176 -0.87 0.21 23.21
C ALA A 176 -0.08 1.48 23.60
N TRP A 177 -0.09 1.81 24.90
CA TRP A 177 0.70 2.93 25.41
C TRP A 177 2.21 2.65 25.41
N ASN A 178 2.99 3.69 25.13
CA ASN A 178 4.45 3.68 25.12
C ASN A 178 5.07 2.62 24.18
N ILE A 179 4.30 2.13 23.20
CA ILE A 179 4.78 1.17 22.20
C ILE A 179 4.56 1.82 20.83
N PRO A 180 5.62 1.99 20.02
CA PRO A 180 5.48 2.45 18.64
C PRO A 180 4.51 1.54 17.88
N THR A 181 3.43 2.14 17.41
CA THR A 181 2.38 1.43 16.68
C THR A 181 2.28 2.01 15.29
N LYS A 182 2.62 1.19 14.29
CA LYS A 182 2.44 1.51 12.88
C LYS A 182 0.96 1.42 12.52
N ILE A 183 0.41 2.54 12.07
CA ILE A 183 -0.92 2.65 11.48
C ILE A 183 -0.77 2.67 9.97
N THR A 184 -1.53 1.82 9.28
CA THR A 184 -1.67 1.87 7.81
C THR A 184 -3.14 2.01 7.43
N ILE A 185 -3.46 2.90 6.49
CA ILE A 185 -4.82 3.17 6.03
C ILE A 185 -4.87 2.99 4.52
N ASN A 186 -5.63 2.01 4.03
CA ASN A 186 -5.90 1.85 2.61
C ASN A 186 -7.05 2.77 2.20
N THR A 187 -6.73 3.83 1.47
CA THR A 187 -7.67 4.88 1.08
C THR A 187 -8.67 4.44 -0.01
N ALA A 188 -8.41 3.31 -0.68
CA ALA A 188 -9.38 2.67 -1.59
C ALA A 188 -10.57 2.04 -0.85
N MET A 189 -10.48 1.94 0.48
CA MET A 189 -11.52 1.38 1.34
C MET A 189 -12.12 2.47 2.23
N ALA A 190 -13.36 2.25 2.64
CA ALA A 190 -14.05 3.07 3.63
C ALA A 190 -14.33 2.24 4.90
N GLY A 191 -14.63 2.93 5.99
CA GLY A 191 -14.96 2.30 7.27
C GLY A 191 -13.76 2.00 8.16
N PRO A 192 -14.00 1.52 9.39
CA PRO A 192 -12.95 1.24 10.37
C PRO A 192 -11.95 0.16 9.92
N GLY A 193 -12.40 -0.78 9.09
CA GLY A 193 -11.59 -1.87 8.53
C GLY A 193 -10.68 -1.45 7.37
N ALA A 194 -10.73 -0.19 6.93
CA ALA A 194 -9.78 0.36 5.96
C ALA A 194 -8.36 0.52 6.55
N ALA A 195 -8.24 0.48 7.88
CA ALA A 195 -6.99 0.65 8.58
C ALA A 195 -6.50 -0.62 9.30
N ASN A 196 -5.20 -0.67 9.55
CA ASN A 196 -4.54 -1.68 10.37
C ASN A 196 -3.59 -0.99 11.37
N PRO A 197 -3.77 -1.19 12.69
CA PRO A 197 -4.88 -1.90 13.32
C PRO A 197 -6.25 -1.31 12.94
N ALA A 198 -7.31 -2.11 13.02
CA ALA A 198 -8.66 -1.63 12.71
C ALA A 198 -9.03 -0.45 13.61
N ALA A 199 -9.62 0.60 13.03
CA ALA A 199 -10.01 1.78 13.79
C ALA A 199 -11.14 1.47 14.78
N SER A 200 -11.21 2.22 15.87
CA SER A 200 -12.35 2.17 16.80
C SER A 200 -13.58 2.89 16.23
N SER A 201 -13.34 3.88 15.37
CA SER A 201 -14.39 4.60 14.66
C SER A 201 -13.86 5.18 13.35
N TYR A 202 -14.79 5.50 12.47
CA TYR A 202 -14.57 6.10 11.17
C TYR A 202 -15.58 7.23 10.97
N MET A 203 -15.10 8.36 10.45
CA MET A 203 -15.94 9.48 10.04
C MET A 203 -15.69 9.77 8.57
N SER A 204 -16.75 10.00 7.80
CA SER A 204 -16.62 10.55 6.45
C SER A 204 -17.80 11.44 6.11
N ASN A 205 -17.49 12.69 5.80
CA ASN A 205 -18.45 13.58 5.17
C ASN A 205 -18.84 13.01 3.77
N PRO A 206 -20.13 12.90 3.41
CA PRO A 206 -20.58 12.37 2.13
C PRO A 206 -20.09 13.16 0.89
N LEU A 207 -19.66 14.41 1.09
CA LEU A 207 -19.11 15.27 0.03
C LEU A 207 -17.58 15.20 -0.07
N PHE A 208 -16.91 14.40 0.78
CA PHE A 208 -15.46 14.25 0.75
C PHE A 208 -14.97 13.73 -0.60
N ASP A 209 -14.11 14.50 -1.26
CA ASP A 209 -13.48 14.14 -2.53
C ASP A 209 -12.05 13.66 -2.30
N ILE A 210 -11.88 12.33 -2.32
CA ILE A 210 -10.56 11.69 -2.14
C ILE A 210 -9.57 11.97 -3.28
N THR A 211 -10.08 12.46 -4.43
CA THR A 211 -9.22 12.83 -5.56
C THR A 211 -8.60 14.21 -5.39
N LYS A 212 -9.01 14.94 -4.33
CA LYS A 212 -8.59 16.32 -4.08
C LYS A 212 -8.16 16.59 -2.63
N VAL A 213 -7.33 15.72 -2.06
CA VAL A 213 -6.91 15.82 -0.66
C VAL A 213 -5.84 16.90 -0.50
N GLN A 214 -6.10 17.88 0.37
CA GLN A 214 -5.17 18.97 0.64
C GLN A 214 -4.38 18.78 1.94
N PHE A 215 -5.01 18.22 2.99
CA PHE A 215 -4.33 18.06 4.27
C PHE A 215 -4.43 16.64 4.81
N ILE A 216 -3.34 16.17 5.41
CA ILE A 216 -3.38 15.11 6.43
C ILE A 216 -3.57 15.79 7.77
N ILE A 217 -4.52 15.29 8.56
CA ILE A 217 -4.83 15.75 9.91
C ILE A 217 -4.40 14.67 10.86
N VAL A 218 -3.74 15.05 11.94
CA VAL A 218 -3.39 14.13 13.02
C VAL A 218 -3.78 14.77 14.34
N ASP A 219 -4.51 14.03 15.15
CA ASP A 219 -5.03 14.51 16.41
C ASP A 219 -4.99 13.44 17.50
N GLU A 220 -5.15 13.90 18.74
CA GLU A 220 -5.25 13.03 19.88
C GLU A 220 -6.10 13.62 21.00
N ASN A 221 -6.48 12.73 21.91
CA ASN A 221 -7.07 13.07 23.19
C ASN A 221 -6.23 12.53 24.35
N ALA A 222 -6.07 13.33 25.39
CA ALA A 222 -5.49 12.93 26.66
C ALA A 222 -6.43 13.16 27.84
N GLN A 223 -6.44 12.21 28.78
CA GLN A 223 -6.84 12.47 30.16
C GLN A 223 -5.63 13.04 30.89
N TRP A 224 -5.73 14.29 31.34
CA TRP A 224 -4.71 14.94 32.14
C TRP A 224 -5.16 15.03 33.61
N VAL A 225 -4.27 14.68 34.52
CA VAL A 225 -4.46 14.78 35.97
C VAL A 225 -3.23 15.39 36.66
N GLY A 226 -2.38 16.08 35.89
CA GLY A 226 -0.99 16.34 36.28
C GLY A 226 -0.08 15.14 35.98
N GLY A 227 1.18 15.24 36.37
CA GLY A 227 2.15 14.16 36.23
C GLY A 227 3.56 14.67 36.03
N GLY A 228 4.54 13.78 36.15
CA GLY A 228 5.97 14.12 36.18
C GLY A 228 6.77 13.73 34.93
N LYS A 229 6.16 13.16 33.89
CA LYS A 229 6.94 12.86 32.67
C LYS A 229 7.21 14.15 31.90
N PRO A 230 8.49 14.53 31.72
CA PRO A 230 8.84 15.66 30.89
C PRO A 230 8.39 15.40 29.44
N VAL A 231 8.40 16.45 28.64
CA VAL A 231 8.35 16.30 27.18
C VAL A 231 9.76 15.88 26.73
N PRO A 232 9.94 15.00 25.72
CA PRO A 232 11.27 14.62 25.23
C PRO A 232 12.15 15.85 24.95
N LEU A 233 13.48 15.73 25.07
CA LEU A 233 14.36 16.86 24.69
C LEU A 233 14.27 17.11 23.17
N PRO A 234 14.48 18.35 22.66
CA PRO A 234 14.81 19.60 23.35
C PRO A 234 13.62 20.33 23.99
N GLY A 235 12.50 19.63 24.24
CA GLY A 235 11.30 20.18 24.87
C GLY A 235 11.51 20.67 26.31
N THR A 236 10.43 20.70 27.08
CA THR A 236 10.45 21.27 28.43
C THR A 236 10.72 20.22 29.50
N THR A 237 11.51 20.57 30.51
CA THR A 237 11.58 19.80 31.77
C THR A 237 10.26 19.81 32.53
N VAL A 238 9.37 20.73 32.16
CA VAL A 238 8.01 20.86 32.65
C VAL A 238 7.18 19.74 32.06
N ALA A 239 6.49 18.99 32.92
CA ALA A 239 5.61 17.94 32.47
C ALA A 239 4.39 18.52 31.77
N LYS A 240 4.10 17.97 30.59
CA LYS A 240 2.96 18.34 29.76
C LYS A 240 2.41 17.09 29.07
N PRO A 241 1.14 17.08 28.67
CA PRO A 241 0.69 16.14 27.65
C PRO A 241 1.55 16.26 26.38
N TRP A 242 1.96 15.13 25.82
CA TRP A 242 2.67 15.04 24.56
C TRP A 242 2.44 13.69 23.89
N ASN A 243 2.82 13.59 22.61
CA ASN A 243 2.92 12.35 21.85
C ASN A 243 3.97 12.49 20.74
N LEU A 244 4.46 11.36 20.22
CA LEU A 244 5.47 11.27 19.17
C LEU A 244 4.88 10.62 17.92
N TRP A 245 5.05 11.29 16.78
CA TRP A 245 4.62 10.85 15.46
C TRP A 245 5.83 10.63 14.56
N GLU A 246 5.88 9.49 13.88
CA GLU A 246 7.05 9.05 13.12
C GLU A 246 6.61 8.52 11.75
N ASN A 247 7.54 8.46 10.79
CA ASN A 247 7.38 7.70 9.55
C ASN A 247 6.09 7.96 8.75
N LEU A 248 5.69 9.23 8.58
CA LEU A 248 4.53 9.58 7.76
C LEU A 248 4.87 9.38 6.28
N SER A 249 4.12 8.56 5.57
CA SER A 249 4.29 8.34 4.14
C SER A 249 2.96 8.03 3.46
N VAL A 250 2.85 8.38 2.18
CA VAL A 250 1.67 8.05 1.39
C VAL A 250 2.09 7.50 0.04
N ASN A 251 1.82 6.21 -0.12
CA ASN A 251 2.26 5.44 -1.28
C ASN A 251 1.05 5.01 -2.11
N PRO A 252 1.11 5.05 -3.45
CA PRO A 252 0.14 4.38 -4.28
C PRO A 252 0.01 2.91 -3.87
N ASN A 253 -1.21 2.40 -3.79
CA ASN A 253 -1.41 0.97 -3.60
C ASN A 253 -0.76 0.23 -4.77
N PRO A 254 -0.20 -0.97 -4.53
CA PRO A 254 0.25 -1.82 -5.62
C PRO A 254 -0.89 -1.94 -6.62
N THR A 255 -0.73 -1.41 -7.83
CA THR A 255 -1.64 -1.74 -8.91
C THR A 255 -1.56 -3.25 -9.06
N ASN A 256 -2.70 -3.94 -9.11
CA ASN A 256 -2.72 -5.36 -9.47
C ASN A 256 -1.76 -5.53 -10.65
N PRO A 257 -0.82 -6.50 -10.58
CA PRO A 257 0.10 -6.72 -11.67
C PRO A 257 -0.70 -6.76 -12.95
N ILE A 258 -0.22 -6.07 -14.00
CA ILE A 258 -0.87 -6.14 -15.30
C ILE A 258 -0.93 -7.63 -15.63
N ALA A 259 -2.14 -8.19 -15.68
CA ALA A 259 -2.36 -9.54 -16.18
C ALA A 259 -2.02 -9.54 -17.67
N ALA A 260 -0.74 -9.71 -17.98
CA ALA A 260 -0.21 -9.71 -19.32
C ALA A 260 -0.48 -11.08 -19.95
N GLY A 261 -1.71 -11.27 -20.42
CA GLY A 261 -2.05 -12.43 -21.26
C GLY A 261 -1.28 -12.36 -22.58
N ILE A 262 -0.67 -13.47 -22.98
CA ILE A 262 0.00 -13.58 -24.26
C ILE A 262 -0.92 -14.30 -25.22
N ASN A 263 -1.23 -13.61 -26.32
CA ASN A 263 -2.01 -14.19 -27.39
C ASN A 263 -1.04 -14.66 -28.49
N ILE A 264 -0.77 -15.97 -28.53
CA ILE A 264 0.07 -16.56 -29.56
C ILE A 264 -0.83 -17.22 -30.58
N ASP A 265 -0.90 -16.58 -31.73
CA ASP A 265 -1.68 -17.07 -32.84
C ASP A 265 -0.88 -18.10 -33.63
N ILE A 266 -1.34 -19.35 -33.66
CA ILE A 266 -0.69 -20.44 -34.38
C ILE A 266 -1.44 -20.68 -35.69
N HIS A 267 -0.86 -20.21 -36.79
CA HIS A 267 -1.39 -20.44 -38.13
C HIS A 267 -0.76 -21.68 -38.75
N GLN A 268 -1.60 -22.52 -39.34
CA GLN A 268 -1.17 -23.66 -40.15
C GLN A 268 -1.37 -23.34 -41.62
N ASP A 269 -0.27 -23.01 -42.30
CA ASP A 269 -0.24 -22.81 -43.75
C ASP A 269 0.10 -24.11 -44.50
N ILE A 270 -0.50 -25.24 -44.10
CA ILE A 270 -0.26 -26.53 -44.74
C ILE A 270 -1.60 -27.11 -45.21
N SER A 271 -1.71 -27.41 -46.51
CA SER A 271 -2.89 -28.08 -47.03
C SER A 271 -2.92 -29.53 -46.55
N PRO A 272 -4.10 -30.12 -46.27
CA PRO A 272 -4.21 -31.57 -46.05
C PRO A 272 -3.61 -32.40 -47.20
N ASN A 273 -3.55 -31.84 -48.42
CA ASN A 273 -2.91 -32.49 -49.56
C ASN A 273 -1.38 -32.60 -49.40
N ASP A 274 -0.76 -31.65 -48.71
CA ASP A 274 0.69 -31.61 -48.49
C ASP A 274 1.13 -32.60 -47.39
N THR A 275 0.24 -32.92 -46.46
CA THR A 275 0.49 -33.88 -45.36
C THR A 275 -0.02 -35.30 -45.66
N GLY A 276 -0.63 -35.53 -46.81
CA GLY A 276 -1.26 -36.81 -47.13
C GLY A 276 -2.50 -37.10 -46.28
N GLY A 277 -3.22 -36.05 -45.86
CA GLY A 277 -4.44 -36.11 -45.06
C GLY A 277 -4.19 -36.16 -43.55
N VAL A 278 -2.94 -36.04 -43.10
CA VAL A 278 -2.63 -35.98 -41.66
C VAL A 278 -2.94 -34.57 -41.16
N LEU A 279 -3.90 -34.48 -40.26
CA LEU A 279 -4.23 -33.23 -39.56
C LEU A 279 -3.34 -33.11 -38.32
N PRO A 280 -2.83 -31.90 -38.02
CA PRO A 280 -2.12 -31.66 -36.77
C PRO A 280 -3.03 -31.89 -35.57
N ASN A 281 -2.47 -32.47 -34.52
CA ASN A 281 -3.21 -32.88 -33.34
C ASN A 281 -2.49 -32.64 -32.01
N ASP A 282 -1.35 -31.97 -32.08
CA ASP A 282 -0.51 -31.54 -30.96
C ASP A 282 0.04 -30.14 -31.23
N PHE A 283 -0.02 -29.29 -30.21
CA PHE A 283 0.52 -27.94 -30.25
C PHE A 283 1.40 -27.74 -29.02
N HIS A 284 2.61 -27.24 -29.26
CA HIS A 284 3.63 -27.04 -28.22
C HIS A 284 4.16 -25.61 -28.26
N ILE A 285 4.21 -24.99 -27.09
CA ILE A 285 4.92 -23.73 -26.90
C ILE A 285 5.88 -23.83 -25.72
N GLU A 286 7.07 -23.27 -25.88
CA GLU A 286 8.03 -23.07 -24.81
C GLU A 286 8.69 -21.68 -24.87
N GLY A 287 9.15 -21.20 -23.72
CA GLY A 287 9.84 -19.93 -23.64
C GLY A 287 10.41 -19.64 -22.26
N SER A 288 10.98 -18.45 -22.10
CA SER A 288 11.41 -17.91 -20.81
C SER A 288 10.67 -16.60 -20.53
N ILE A 289 10.25 -16.40 -19.28
CA ILE A 289 9.54 -15.22 -18.78
C ILE A 289 10.21 -14.70 -17.51
N GLU A 290 10.41 -13.40 -17.42
CA GLU A 290 10.86 -12.70 -16.21
C GLU A 290 9.63 -12.38 -15.35
N SER A 291 9.66 -12.70 -14.06
CA SER A 291 8.58 -12.48 -13.08
C SER A 291 9.20 -12.20 -11.72
N GLY A 292 8.70 -11.17 -11.04
CA GLY A 292 9.18 -10.69 -9.75
C GLY A 292 10.38 -9.73 -9.88
N ASP A 293 10.58 -8.94 -8.82
CA ASP A 293 11.82 -8.17 -8.63
C ASP A 293 12.72 -8.94 -7.66
N PRO A 294 13.91 -9.39 -8.09
CA PRO A 294 14.82 -10.17 -7.24
C PRO A 294 15.41 -9.36 -6.09
N ASN A 295 15.20 -8.04 -6.06
CA ASN A 295 15.63 -7.19 -4.96
C ASN A 295 14.46 -6.52 -4.25
N ASP A 296 13.23 -7.05 -4.39
CA ASP A 296 12.06 -6.47 -3.73
C ASP A 296 12.16 -6.55 -2.19
N PRO A 297 12.40 -5.44 -1.48
CA PRO A 297 12.51 -5.47 -0.02
C PRO A 297 11.18 -5.83 0.67
N ALA A 298 10.05 -5.77 -0.04
CA ALA A 298 8.74 -6.15 0.50
C ALA A 298 8.51 -7.67 0.53
N ILE A 299 9.32 -8.46 -0.19
CA ILE A 299 9.22 -9.92 -0.23
C ILE A 299 10.44 -10.50 0.49
N PRO A 300 10.31 -11.02 1.72
CA PRO A 300 11.41 -11.68 2.41
C PRO A 300 11.95 -12.84 1.55
N GLY A 301 13.22 -12.74 1.14
CA GLY A 301 13.83 -13.69 0.19
C GLY A 301 13.59 -13.35 -1.27
N SER A 302 13.29 -12.09 -1.61
CA SER A 302 13.33 -11.60 -2.99
C SER A 302 14.63 -12.04 -3.65
N GLY A 303 14.52 -12.63 -4.84
CA GLY A 303 15.56 -13.47 -5.43
C GLY A 303 15.17 -14.95 -5.36
N GLU A 304 16.08 -15.84 -5.74
CA GLU A 304 15.91 -17.30 -5.68
C GLU A 304 14.63 -17.86 -6.34
N TRP A 305 14.10 -17.20 -7.36
CA TRP A 305 12.86 -17.60 -8.05
C TRP A 305 11.64 -17.71 -7.12
N SER A 306 11.55 -16.85 -6.12
CA SER A 306 10.48 -16.83 -5.11
C SER A 306 9.09 -16.46 -5.65
N ASP A 307 8.98 -15.91 -6.88
CA ASP A 307 7.72 -15.36 -7.40
C ASP A 307 7.40 -15.81 -8.85
N PRO A 308 7.07 -17.09 -9.05
CA PRO A 308 6.79 -17.64 -10.37
C PRO A 308 5.52 -17.05 -10.97
N PRO A 309 5.48 -16.87 -12.31
CA PRO A 309 4.26 -16.45 -12.97
C PRO A 309 3.16 -17.50 -12.81
N VAL A 310 1.93 -17.03 -12.66
CA VAL A 310 0.76 -17.89 -12.46
C VAL A 310 0.04 -18.10 -13.79
N LEU A 311 -0.34 -19.35 -14.10
CA LEU A 311 -1.27 -19.61 -15.20
C LEU A 311 -2.68 -19.19 -14.78
N THR A 312 -3.22 -18.16 -15.41
CA THR A 312 -4.57 -17.64 -15.10
C THR A 312 -5.63 -18.23 -16.01
N LYS A 313 -5.29 -18.47 -17.28
CA LYS A 313 -6.23 -18.98 -18.28
C LYS A 313 -5.50 -19.73 -19.40
N HIS A 314 -6.17 -20.73 -19.96
CA HIS A 314 -5.89 -21.19 -21.33
C HIS A 314 -7.20 -21.13 -22.13
N ILE A 315 -7.12 -20.81 -23.43
CA ILE A 315 -8.27 -20.90 -24.34
C ILE A 315 -7.88 -21.85 -25.45
N ASP A 316 -8.70 -22.88 -25.62
CA ASP A 316 -8.49 -24.00 -26.54
C ASP A 316 -9.75 -24.29 -27.37
N PHE A 317 -10.37 -23.21 -27.86
CA PHE A 317 -11.55 -23.23 -28.73
C PHE A 317 -12.72 -24.01 -28.11
N ASP A 318 -13.36 -23.42 -27.09
CA ASP A 318 -14.49 -24.02 -26.35
C ASP A 318 -14.21 -25.43 -25.81
N GLY A 319 -12.96 -25.74 -25.44
CA GLY A 319 -12.56 -27.05 -24.93
C GLY A 319 -12.38 -28.12 -26.01
N MET A 320 -12.08 -27.72 -27.25
CA MET A 320 -11.83 -28.66 -28.36
C MET A 320 -10.65 -29.57 -28.08
N PHE A 321 -9.59 -29.08 -27.42
CA PHE A 321 -8.52 -29.93 -26.93
C PHE A 321 -8.91 -30.56 -25.58
N PRO A 322 -9.15 -31.88 -25.53
CA PRO A 322 -9.52 -32.54 -24.28
C PRO A 322 -8.35 -32.60 -23.28
N PHE A 323 -7.13 -32.32 -23.73
CA PHE A 323 -5.94 -32.39 -22.92
C PHE A 323 -5.09 -31.13 -23.05
N PHE A 324 -4.78 -30.56 -21.88
CA PHE A 324 -3.86 -29.44 -21.73
C PHE A 324 -2.87 -29.77 -20.61
N LYS A 325 -1.59 -29.48 -20.84
CA LYS A 325 -0.53 -29.60 -19.83
C LYS A 325 0.34 -28.37 -19.88
N TYR A 326 0.82 -27.94 -18.72
CA TYR A 326 1.80 -26.87 -18.65
C TYR A 326 2.80 -27.12 -17.52
N LYS A 327 3.94 -26.44 -17.60
CA LYS A 327 4.97 -26.46 -16.58
C LYS A 327 5.69 -25.12 -16.57
N ILE A 328 5.90 -24.56 -15.37
CA ILE A 328 6.71 -23.36 -15.15
C ILE A 328 7.80 -23.74 -14.15
N VAL A 329 9.06 -23.47 -14.47
CA VAL A 329 10.21 -23.77 -13.59
C VAL A 329 11.26 -22.66 -13.65
N PRO A 330 12.05 -22.47 -12.59
CA PRO A 330 13.22 -21.61 -12.61
C PRO A 330 14.12 -21.80 -13.85
N ASP A 331 14.60 -20.70 -14.42
CA ASP A 331 15.60 -20.67 -15.49
C ASP A 331 16.97 -20.23 -14.96
N PRO A 332 17.77 -21.15 -14.39
CA PRO A 332 19.09 -20.82 -13.85
C PRO A 332 20.12 -20.40 -14.91
N SER A 333 19.77 -20.49 -16.20
CA SER A 333 20.65 -20.04 -17.28
C SER A 333 20.58 -18.54 -17.53
N LYS A 334 19.62 -17.84 -16.91
CA LYS A 334 19.42 -16.40 -17.03
C LYS A 334 19.87 -15.69 -15.74
N PRO A 335 20.50 -14.51 -15.83
CA PRO A 335 20.90 -13.76 -14.66
C PRO A 335 19.68 -13.17 -13.94
N GLY A 336 19.80 -12.90 -12.65
CA GLY A 336 18.80 -12.15 -11.87
C GLY A 336 17.81 -12.98 -11.06
N GLU A 337 17.87 -14.31 -11.09
CA GLU A 337 17.05 -15.20 -10.24
C GLU A 337 15.53 -14.94 -10.26
N ASN A 338 15.04 -14.34 -11.34
CA ASN A 338 13.64 -13.97 -11.56
C ASN A 338 13.14 -14.45 -12.94
N TRP A 339 13.88 -15.33 -13.60
CA TRP A 339 13.53 -15.90 -14.90
C TRP A 339 12.99 -17.32 -14.76
N TYR A 340 11.93 -17.64 -15.49
CA TYR A 340 11.29 -18.94 -15.49
C TYR A 340 11.16 -19.46 -16.91
N LYS A 341 11.40 -20.76 -17.11
CA LYS A 341 11.00 -21.46 -18.33
C LYS A 341 9.56 -21.91 -18.19
N PHE A 342 8.77 -21.68 -19.23
CA PHE A 342 7.44 -22.25 -19.34
C PHE A 342 7.34 -23.18 -20.54
N VAL A 343 6.51 -24.19 -20.41
CA VAL A 343 6.09 -25.12 -21.46
C VAL A 343 4.58 -25.28 -21.37
N ALA A 344 3.89 -25.27 -22.51
CA ALA A 344 2.47 -25.62 -22.57
C ALA A 344 2.18 -26.47 -23.82
N ASP A 345 1.36 -27.50 -23.64
CA ASP A 345 0.99 -28.50 -24.63
C ASP A 345 -0.54 -28.63 -24.71
N TRP A 346 -1.10 -28.53 -25.92
CA TRP A 346 -2.50 -28.86 -26.23
C TRP A 346 -2.52 -30.06 -27.17
N TYR A 347 -3.31 -31.10 -26.86
CA TYR A 347 -3.35 -32.29 -27.70
C TYR A 347 -4.66 -33.07 -27.59
N GLY A 348 -4.86 -34.01 -28.52
CA GLY A 348 -6.01 -34.93 -28.51
C GLY A 348 -7.21 -34.51 -29.36
N ALA A 349 -7.04 -33.50 -30.22
CA ALA A 349 -8.03 -33.09 -31.21
C ALA A 349 -7.34 -32.87 -32.56
N GLU A 350 -7.99 -33.24 -33.67
CA GLU A 350 -7.49 -32.97 -35.02
C GLU A 350 -8.06 -31.66 -35.53
N ILE A 351 -7.19 -30.80 -36.06
CA ILE A 351 -7.56 -29.44 -36.47
C ILE A 351 -7.38 -29.26 -37.98
N PRO A 352 -8.45 -28.93 -38.74
CA PRO A 352 -8.38 -28.84 -40.20
C PRO A 352 -7.98 -27.47 -40.78
N HIS A 353 -7.92 -26.39 -40.00
CA HIS A 353 -7.56 -25.04 -40.47
C HIS A 353 -6.90 -24.20 -39.36
N CYS A 354 -6.54 -22.93 -39.61
CA CYS A 354 -5.97 -22.06 -38.57
C CYS A 354 -6.97 -21.83 -37.42
N HIS A 355 -6.52 -22.03 -36.17
CA HIS A 355 -7.27 -21.69 -34.96
C HIS A 355 -6.39 -20.97 -33.94
N ILE A 356 -7.04 -20.16 -33.13
CA ILE A 356 -6.39 -19.35 -32.08
C ILE A 356 -6.29 -20.18 -30.80
N LEU A 357 -5.08 -20.34 -30.28
CA LEU A 357 -4.80 -20.88 -28.95
C LEU A 357 -4.34 -19.73 -28.03
N HIS A 358 -4.78 -19.72 -26.77
CA HIS A 358 -4.43 -18.66 -25.83
C HIS A 358 -3.76 -19.23 -24.59
N LEU A 359 -2.68 -18.58 -24.14
CA LEU A 359 -2.01 -18.84 -22.87
C LEU A 359 -1.92 -17.55 -22.04
N GLY A 360 -2.73 -17.46 -20.99
CA GLY A 360 -2.71 -16.34 -20.04
C GLY A 360 -1.74 -16.64 -18.90
N LEU A 361 -0.62 -15.92 -18.87
CA LEU A 361 0.32 -15.93 -17.75
C LEU A 361 0.24 -14.59 -17.01
N GLU A 362 0.27 -14.62 -15.69
CA GLU A 362 0.32 -13.44 -14.83
C GLU A 362 1.69 -13.40 -14.14
N PRO A 363 2.65 -12.63 -14.68
CA PRO A 363 3.90 -12.36 -13.98
C PRO A 363 3.69 -11.30 -12.90
N SER A 364 4.46 -11.36 -11.83
CA SER A 364 4.51 -10.33 -10.81
C SER A 364 5.54 -9.25 -11.16
N GLY A 365 5.30 -8.01 -10.74
CA GLY A 365 6.26 -6.91 -10.89
C GLY A 365 6.66 -6.60 -12.36
N LYS A 366 7.96 -6.40 -12.58
CA LYS A 366 8.54 -6.16 -13.91
C LYS A 366 8.70 -7.49 -14.65
N TRP A 367 8.32 -7.52 -15.92
CA TRP A 367 8.37 -8.75 -16.72
C TRP A 367 8.88 -8.52 -18.14
N ARG A 368 9.40 -9.60 -18.71
CA ARG A 368 9.88 -9.72 -20.09
C ARG A 368 9.63 -11.15 -20.56
N ILE A 369 9.38 -11.35 -21.85
CA ILE A 369 9.21 -12.71 -22.38
C ILE A 369 10.02 -12.96 -23.65
N TYR A 370 10.54 -14.18 -23.76
CA TYR A 370 11.17 -14.73 -24.95
C TYR A 370 10.50 -16.06 -25.30
N THR A 371 9.84 -16.15 -26.44
CA THR A 371 9.11 -17.36 -26.87
C THR A 371 9.77 -18.01 -28.07
N HIS A 372 9.77 -19.36 -28.11
CA HIS A 372 10.09 -20.14 -29.30
C HIS A 372 8.94 -21.12 -29.56
N SER A 373 8.36 -21.10 -30.75
CA SER A 373 7.33 -22.07 -31.14
C SER A 373 7.95 -23.17 -32.00
N ARG A 374 7.55 -24.43 -31.76
CA ARG A 374 7.78 -25.55 -32.68
C ARG A 374 6.42 -26.17 -33.00
N ILE A 375 6.14 -26.30 -34.30
CA ILE A 375 4.98 -27.02 -34.84
C ILE A 375 5.46 -28.38 -35.30
#